data_AF-A0A5Q8C9G5-F1
#
_entry.id   AF-A0A5Q8C9G5-F1
#
_cell.length_a   1.000
_cell.length_b   1.000
_cell.length_c   1.000
_cell.angle_alpha   90.00
_cell.angle_beta   90.00
_cell.angle_gamma   90.00
#
_symmetry.space_group_name_H-M   'P 1'
#
loop_
_entity.id
_entity.type
_entity.pdbx_description
1 polymer ?
#
loop_
_entity_poly.entity_id
_entity_poly.type
_entity_poly.pdbx_seq_one_letter_code
_entity_poly.pdbx_strand_id
1 'polypeptide(L)'
;MLHVLYLVHDISDPAVRRRIKMLRAGGAGITLAGFRRTSNPIAEIEGIRPVDLGPTRDGRFAQRIGAVAKAAMSIGAKFAGLARPDLIIARNLEMLALASRARRAFGASVPIVYECLDIHRLVLRNDLIGKTLRGAERHLARDVKLLVTSSPAFVANYFKPFGQIAAPVELIENKYFDTMPVPADHRREDDSPAAPPWRIGWFGALR
;
A
#
# COMPACT_ATOMS: atom_id res chain seq x y z
N MET A 1 3.25 21.68 7.68
CA MET A 1 3.24 20.77 6.51
C MET A 1 2.78 19.41 7.01
N LEU A 2 1.82 18.77 6.34
CA LEU A 2 1.31 17.46 6.78
C LEU A 2 2.43 16.41 6.71
N HIS A 3 2.67 15.67 7.79
CA HIS A 3 3.66 14.60 7.85
C HIS A 3 3.00 13.21 7.89
N VAL A 4 3.31 12.41 6.88
CA VAL A 4 2.71 11.09 6.65
C VAL A 4 3.73 9.99 6.94
N LEU A 5 3.38 9.06 7.83
CA LEU A 5 4.06 7.76 7.89
C LEU A 5 3.40 6.81 6.89
N TYR A 6 4.13 6.47 5.83
CA TYR A 6 3.64 5.56 4.81
C TYR A 6 4.20 4.15 5.01
N LEU A 7 3.33 3.20 5.36
CA LEU A 7 3.66 1.80 5.57
C LEU A 7 3.35 0.98 4.32
N VAL A 8 4.40 0.33 3.78
CA VAL A 8 4.32 -0.39 2.50
C VAL A 8 4.86 -1.83 2.58
N HIS A 9 4.24 -2.71 1.81
CA HIS A 9 4.59 -4.14 1.78
C HIS A 9 5.86 -4.44 0.96
N ASP A 10 6.25 -3.53 0.08
CA ASP A 10 7.49 -3.56 -0.68
C ASP A 10 7.88 -2.12 -1.03
N ILE A 11 9.02 -1.68 -0.49
CA ILE A 11 9.56 -0.33 -0.72
C ILE A 11 9.87 -0.11 -2.21
N SER A 12 10.22 -1.16 -2.95
CA SER A 12 10.62 -1.06 -4.36
C SER A 12 9.45 -1.07 -5.35
N ASP A 13 8.22 -1.24 -4.87
CA ASP A 13 7.05 -1.34 -5.73
C ASP A 13 6.81 -0.04 -6.52
N PRO A 14 6.66 -0.09 -7.86
CA PRO A 14 6.45 1.10 -8.68
C PRO A 14 5.22 1.93 -8.27
N ALA A 15 4.19 1.28 -7.74
CA ALA A 15 2.98 1.96 -7.30
C ALA A 15 3.17 2.60 -5.91
N VAL A 16 4.12 2.14 -5.09
CA VAL A 16 4.61 2.87 -3.89
C VAL A 16 5.34 4.14 -4.32
N ARG A 17 6.27 4.03 -5.27
CA ARG A 17 6.99 5.18 -5.84
C ARG A 17 6.02 6.24 -6.38
N ARG A 18 5.01 5.82 -7.14
CA ARG A 18 3.95 6.71 -7.64
C ARG A 18 3.19 7.40 -6.50
N ARG A 19 2.80 6.66 -5.46
CA ARG A 19 2.09 7.25 -4.32
C ARG A 19 2.94 8.26 -3.55
N ILE A 20 4.24 8.02 -3.42
CA ILE A 20 5.19 8.99 -2.85
C ILE A 20 5.19 10.29 -3.67
N LYS A 21 5.32 10.19 -5.00
CA LYS A 21 5.25 11.37 -5.88
C LYS A 21 3.93 12.15 -5.69
N MET A 22 2.79 11.46 -5.66
CA MET A 22 1.48 12.09 -5.45
C MET A 22 1.38 12.82 -4.10
N LEU A 23 1.83 12.17 -3.02
CA LEU A 23 1.82 12.76 -1.68
C LEU A 23 2.73 13.99 -1.60
N ARG A 24 3.93 13.94 -2.18
CA ARG A 24 4.86 15.09 -2.23
C ARG A 24 4.30 16.22 -3.09
N ALA A 25 3.68 15.91 -4.23
CA ALA A 25 3.02 16.90 -5.07
C ALA A 25 1.87 17.61 -4.34
N GLY A 26 1.17 16.90 -3.45
CA GLY A 26 0.19 17.47 -2.52
C GLY A 26 0.79 18.22 -1.32
N GLY A 27 2.12 18.37 -1.25
CA GLY A 27 2.79 19.10 -0.17
C GLY A 27 2.95 18.32 1.14
N ALA A 28 2.89 16.98 1.12
CA ALA A 28 3.14 16.17 2.32
C ALA A 28 4.63 15.87 2.51
N GLY A 29 5.10 15.97 3.75
CA GLY A 29 6.34 15.33 4.20
C GLY A 29 6.09 13.84 4.42
N ILE A 30 7.07 12.98 4.12
CA ILE A 30 6.86 11.53 4.14
C ILE A 30 7.99 10.85 4.92
N THR A 31 7.61 10.04 5.91
CA THR A 31 8.46 8.95 6.40
C THR A 31 7.99 7.65 5.78
N LEU A 32 8.87 7.02 5.00
CA LEU A 32 8.57 5.72 4.37
C LEU A 32 9.10 4.61 5.26
N ALA A 33 8.26 3.62 5.57
CA ALA A 33 8.68 2.38 6.21
C ALA A 33 8.05 1.19 5.51
N GLY A 34 8.83 0.13 5.28
CA GLY A 34 8.28 -1.01 4.58
C GLY A 34 9.22 -2.20 4.53
N PHE A 35 8.71 -3.31 4.00
CA PHE A 35 9.56 -4.46 3.70
C PHE A 35 10.29 -4.26 2.37
N ARG A 36 11.31 -5.08 2.14
CA ARG A 36 12.01 -5.16 0.85
C ARG A 36 12.00 -6.58 0.31
N ARG A 37 12.00 -6.70 -1.01
CA ARG A 37 12.23 -7.99 -1.70
C ARG A 37 13.67 -8.14 -2.20
N THR A 38 14.42 -7.03 -2.27
CA THR A 38 15.83 -7.01 -2.62
C THR A 38 16.69 -7.66 -1.54
N SER A 39 17.83 -8.23 -1.93
CA SER A 39 18.82 -8.82 -1.00
C SER A 39 19.46 -7.75 -0.10
N ASN A 40 19.69 -6.57 -0.65
CA ASN A 40 20.30 -5.43 0.03
C ASN A 40 19.25 -4.39 0.45
N PRO A 41 19.46 -3.66 1.57
CA PRO A 41 18.66 -2.49 1.93
C PRO A 41 18.63 -1.45 0.80
N ILE A 42 17.48 -0.81 0.63
CA ILE A 42 17.31 0.28 -0.33
C ILE A 42 17.77 1.56 0.37
N ALA A 43 18.85 2.16 -0.13
CA ALA A 43 19.44 3.35 0.48
C ALA A 43 18.49 4.56 0.38
N GLU A 44 17.87 4.73 -0.78
CA GLU A 44 17.01 5.88 -1.06
C GLU A 44 15.96 5.55 -2.13
N ILE A 45 14.77 6.12 -2.01
CA ILE A 45 13.74 6.14 -3.04
C ILE A 45 13.08 7.52 -3.07
N GLU A 46 13.09 8.18 -4.24
CA GLU A 46 12.53 9.53 -4.39
C GLU A 46 13.05 10.54 -3.35
N GLY A 47 14.34 10.49 -3.00
CA GLY A 47 14.92 11.37 -1.97
C GLY A 47 14.62 10.98 -0.53
N ILE A 48 13.98 9.83 -0.29
CA ILE A 48 13.58 9.36 1.04
C ILE A 48 14.43 8.14 1.41
N ARG A 49 15.08 8.19 2.59
CA ARG A 49 15.71 7.02 3.20
C ARG A 49 14.65 6.21 3.95
N PRO A 50 14.29 5.00 3.49
CA PRO A 50 13.23 4.23 4.12
C PRO A 50 13.66 3.59 5.44
N VAL A 51 12.72 3.43 6.36
CA VAL A 51 12.89 2.54 7.52
C VAL A 51 12.66 1.10 7.07
N ASP A 52 13.74 0.32 7.00
CA ASP A 52 13.69 -1.08 6.57
C ASP A 52 13.04 -1.97 7.65
N LEU A 53 11.90 -2.57 7.33
CA LEU A 53 11.19 -3.51 8.19
C LEU A 53 11.74 -4.94 8.08
N GLY A 54 12.56 -5.23 7.07
CA GLY A 54 13.22 -6.49 6.82
C GLY A 54 12.86 -7.09 5.45
N PRO A 55 13.45 -8.26 5.13
CA PRO A 55 13.19 -8.93 3.86
C PRO A 55 11.86 -9.72 3.87
N THR A 56 11.13 -9.65 2.76
CA THR A 56 10.02 -10.55 2.43
C THR A 56 10.29 -11.26 1.11
N ARG A 57 9.71 -12.45 0.90
CA ARG A 57 9.82 -13.19 -0.35
C ARG A 57 8.46 -13.33 -1.04
N ASP A 58 8.46 -13.31 -2.36
CA ASP A 58 7.25 -13.55 -3.14
C ASP A 58 6.77 -15.00 -3.06
N GLY A 59 5.46 -15.17 -3.14
CA GLY A 59 4.79 -16.48 -3.10
C GLY A 59 4.79 -17.18 -1.72
N ARG A 60 5.56 -16.71 -0.73
CA ARG A 60 5.65 -17.35 0.60
C ARG A 60 4.82 -16.63 1.65
N PHE A 61 3.52 -16.90 1.68
CA PHE A 61 2.57 -16.29 2.63
C PHE A 61 2.98 -16.49 4.10
N ALA A 62 3.36 -17.70 4.51
CA ALA A 62 3.78 -17.98 5.89
C ALA A 62 5.04 -17.18 6.31
N GLN A 63 6.01 -17.03 5.40
CA GLN A 63 7.20 -16.20 5.65
C GLN A 63 6.83 -14.74 5.85
N ARG A 64 5.89 -14.23 5.04
CA ARG A 64 5.38 -12.86 5.16
C ARG A 64 4.71 -12.62 6.51
N ILE A 65 3.85 -13.55 6.96
CA ILE A 65 3.23 -13.47 8.29
C ILE A 65 4.30 -13.42 9.39
N GLY A 66 5.32 -14.28 9.32
CA GLY A 66 6.43 -14.27 10.27
C GLY A 66 7.23 -12.95 10.24
N ALA A 67 7.48 -12.39 9.06
CA ALA A 67 8.16 -11.10 8.91
C ALA A 67 7.34 -9.94 9.50
N VAL A 68 6.02 -9.94 9.27
CA VAL A 68 5.07 -8.98 9.87
C VAL A 68 5.05 -9.09 11.39
N ALA A 69 4.98 -10.31 11.94
CA ALA A 69 5.03 -10.51 13.38
C ALA A 69 6.36 -9.99 13.98
N LYS A 70 7.50 -10.29 13.35
CA LYS A 70 8.81 -9.79 13.78
C LYS A 70 8.91 -8.27 13.70
N ALA A 71 8.37 -7.67 12.63
CA ALA A 71 8.31 -6.22 12.50
C ALA A 71 7.43 -5.59 13.58
N ALA A 72 6.26 -6.17 13.88
CA ALA A 72 5.36 -5.68 14.93
C ALA A 72 6.02 -5.69 16.32
N MET A 73 6.85 -6.68 16.63
CA MET A 73 7.60 -6.74 17.89
C MET A 73 8.70 -5.67 17.98
N SER A 74 9.30 -5.29 16.85
CA SER A 74 10.41 -4.32 16.80
C SER A 74 10.00 -2.89 16.44
N ILE A 75 8.74 -2.66 16.06
CA ILE A 75 8.29 -1.38 15.50
C ILE A 75 8.48 -0.19 16.44
N GLY A 76 8.27 -0.40 17.75
CA GLY A 76 8.47 0.65 18.75
C GLY A 76 9.93 1.12 18.81
N ALA A 77 10.88 0.18 18.77
CA ALA A 77 12.30 0.51 18.73
C ALA A 77 12.71 1.12 17.38
N LYS A 78 12.22 0.57 16.26
CA LYS A 78 12.51 1.11 14.92
C LYS A 78 11.98 2.54 14.73
N PHE A 79 10.91 2.89 15.43
CA PHE A 79 10.30 4.23 15.36
C PHE A 79 10.68 5.11 16.55
N ALA A 80 11.50 4.62 17.48
CA ALA A 80 12.06 5.42 18.57
C ALA A 80 13.00 6.47 17.96
N GLY A 81 12.62 7.74 18.06
CA GLY A 81 13.35 8.86 17.46
C GLY A 81 12.75 9.39 16.16
N LEU A 82 11.72 8.75 15.61
CA LEU A 82 10.92 9.39 14.56
C LEU A 82 10.03 10.46 15.18
N ALA A 83 9.93 11.60 14.49
CA ALA A 83 8.90 12.58 14.79
C ALA A 83 7.51 11.93 14.67
N ARG A 84 6.61 12.29 15.58
CA ARG A 84 5.23 11.81 15.54
C ARG A 84 4.57 12.29 14.24
N PRO A 85 4.07 11.37 13.38
CA PRO A 85 3.39 11.75 12.16
C PRO A 85 1.97 12.27 12.46
N ASP A 86 1.43 13.07 11.54
CA ASP A 86 0.05 13.55 11.61
C ASP A 86 -0.94 12.44 11.26
N LEU A 87 -0.55 11.52 10.37
CA LEU A 87 -1.33 10.32 10.02
C LEU A 87 -0.45 9.16 9.56
N ILE A 88 -1.00 7.95 9.61
CA ILE A 88 -0.38 6.73 9.09
C ILE A 88 -1.20 6.23 7.90
N ILE A 89 -0.56 6.04 6.73
CA ILE A 89 -1.19 5.34 5.60
C ILE A 89 -0.67 3.89 5.57
N ALA A 90 -1.58 2.93 5.63
CA ALA A 90 -1.29 1.50 5.54
C ALA A 90 -1.75 0.94 4.19
N ARG A 91 -0.82 0.53 3.31
CA ARG A 91 -1.12 0.16 1.91
C ARG A 91 -1.79 -1.21 1.70
N ASN A 92 -1.86 -2.06 2.71
CA ASN A 92 -2.54 -3.36 2.63
C ASN A 92 -2.83 -3.91 4.03
N LEU A 93 -3.43 -5.10 4.11
CA LEU A 93 -3.83 -5.71 5.38
C LEU A 93 -2.64 -5.92 6.33
N GLU A 94 -1.49 -6.38 5.84
CA GLU A 94 -0.30 -6.56 6.66
C GLU A 94 0.22 -5.22 7.22
N MET A 95 0.20 -4.18 6.39
CA MET A 95 0.57 -2.82 6.81
C MET A 95 -0.45 -2.23 7.79
N LEU A 96 -1.73 -2.61 7.69
CA LEU A 96 -2.76 -2.19 8.62
C LEU A 96 -2.49 -2.76 10.02
N ALA A 97 -2.09 -4.04 10.11
CA ALA A 97 -1.67 -4.64 11.37
C ALA A 97 -0.46 -3.91 11.99
N LEU A 98 0.53 -3.55 11.16
CA LEU A 98 1.67 -2.76 11.62
C LEU A 98 1.28 -1.32 12.00
N ALA A 99 0.35 -0.69 11.29
CA ALA A 99 -0.14 0.64 11.60
C ALA A 99 -0.81 0.69 12.98
N SER A 100 -1.64 -0.31 13.32
CA SER A 100 -2.24 -0.41 14.66
C SER A 100 -1.17 -0.48 15.76
N ARG A 101 -0.05 -1.17 15.53
CA ARG A 101 1.06 -1.25 16.49
C ARG A 101 1.91 0.02 16.53
N ALA A 102 2.18 0.61 15.36
CA ALA A 102 2.88 1.88 15.22
C ALA A 102 2.12 3.02 15.90
N ARG A 103 0.81 3.09 15.69
CA ARG A 103 -0.08 4.06 16.34
C ARG A 103 0.08 4.04 17.86
N ARG A 104 0.20 2.85 18.47
CA ARG A 104 0.46 2.72 19.91
C ARG A 104 1.84 3.27 20.31
N ALA A 105 2.86 3.07 19.49
CA ALA A 105 4.20 3.65 19.73
C ALA A 105 4.19 5.18 19.69
N PHE A 106 3.26 5.79 18.95
CA PHE A 106 3.06 7.24 18.89
C PHE A 106 1.95 7.77 19.82
N GLY A 107 1.67 7.09 20.93
CA GLY A 107 0.69 7.57 21.93
C GLY A 107 -0.78 7.34 21.55
N ALA A 108 -1.04 6.34 20.71
CA ALA A 108 -2.37 5.79 20.40
C ALA A 108 -3.41 6.76 19.79
N SER A 109 -3.02 7.94 19.33
CA SER A 109 -3.94 8.98 18.84
C SER A 109 -3.74 9.36 17.36
N VAL A 110 -2.69 8.86 16.70
CA VAL A 110 -2.45 9.12 15.28
C VAL A 110 -3.53 8.42 14.43
N PRO A 111 -4.25 9.14 13.55
CA PRO A 111 -5.25 8.56 12.66
C PRO A 111 -4.62 7.60 11.63
N ILE A 112 -5.35 6.53 11.30
CA ILE A 112 -4.94 5.54 10.32
C ILE A 112 -5.81 5.67 9.07
N VAL A 113 -5.16 5.76 7.91
CA VAL A 113 -5.77 5.60 6.59
C VAL A 113 -5.43 4.20 6.10
N TYR A 114 -6.44 3.40 5.82
CA TYR A 114 -6.25 2.10 5.18
C TYR A 114 -6.36 2.28 3.68
N GLU A 115 -5.26 2.10 2.95
CA GLU A 115 -5.26 2.05 1.50
C GLU A 115 -5.34 0.59 1.07
N CYS A 116 -6.42 0.20 0.40
CA CYS A 116 -6.63 -1.16 -0.09
C CYS A 116 -6.70 -1.16 -1.61
N LEU A 117 -5.65 -1.70 -2.24
CA LEU A 117 -5.46 -1.78 -3.68
C LEU A 117 -5.40 -3.22 -4.20
N ASP A 118 -5.46 -4.19 -3.31
CA ASP A 118 -5.51 -5.61 -3.63
C ASP A 118 -6.25 -6.37 -2.51
N ILE A 119 -7.10 -7.32 -2.89
CA ILE A 119 -7.82 -8.20 -1.96
C ILE A 119 -7.30 -9.61 -2.20
N HIS A 120 -6.56 -10.13 -1.22
CA HIS A 120 -5.93 -11.44 -1.37
C HIS A 120 -6.97 -12.58 -1.42
N ARG A 121 -6.81 -13.55 -2.32
CA ARG A 121 -7.74 -14.68 -2.48
C ARG A 121 -8.10 -15.43 -1.18
N LEU A 122 -7.20 -15.44 -0.20
CA LEU A 122 -7.45 -16.10 1.10
C LEU A 122 -8.58 -15.43 1.89
N VAL A 123 -8.71 -14.10 1.83
CA VAL A 123 -9.81 -13.40 2.51
C VAL A 123 -11.15 -13.58 1.82
N LEU A 124 -11.16 -14.10 0.58
CA LEU A 124 -12.37 -14.41 -0.18
C LEU A 124 -12.87 -15.85 0.03
N ARG A 125 -12.13 -16.68 0.77
CA ARG A 125 -12.56 -18.07 1.05
C ARG A 125 -13.81 -18.08 1.94
N ASN A 126 -14.70 -19.04 1.71
CA ASN A 126 -15.92 -19.22 2.51
C ASN A 126 -15.73 -20.15 3.72
N ASP A 127 -14.52 -20.68 3.90
CA ASP A 127 -14.15 -21.54 5.01
C ASP A 127 -13.70 -20.74 6.26
N LEU A 128 -13.31 -21.48 7.30
CA LEU A 128 -12.85 -20.91 8.56
C LEU A 128 -11.62 -20.00 8.40
N ILE A 129 -10.73 -20.30 7.45
CA ILE A 129 -9.54 -19.49 7.17
C ILE A 129 -9.97 -18.11 6.67
N GLY A 130 -10.83 -18.07 5.65
CA GLY A 130 -11.31 -16.80 5.10
C GLY A 130 -12.12 -16.00 6.11
N LYS A 131 -13.01 -16.65 6.88
CA LYS A 131 -13.78 -16.01 7.96
C LYS A 131 -12.87 -15.40 9.03
N THR A 132 -11.83 -16.13 9.46
CA THR A 132 -10.88 -15.66 10.48
C THR A 132 -10.07 -14.46 9.97
N LEU A 133 -9.56 -14.51 8.74
CA LEU A 133 -8.82 -13.39 8.17
C LEU A 133 -9.71 -12.15 7.99
N ARG A 134 -10.96 -12.33 7.55
CA ARG A 134 -11.93 -11.21 7.47
C ARG A 134 -12.24 -10.64 8.85
N GLY A 135 -12.38 -11.48 9.88
CA GLY A 135 -12.56 -11.05 11.26
C GLY A 135 -11.38 -10.23 11.79
N ALA A 136 -10.16 -10.68 11.51
CA ALA A 136 -8.93 -9.97 11.87
C ALA A 136 -8.83 -8.60 11.15
N GLU A 137 -9.08 -8.55 9.84
CA GLU A 137 -9.13 -7.29 9.09
C GLU A 137 -10.17 -6.35 9.69
N ARG A 138 -11.40 -6.82 9.93
CA ARG A 138 -12.46 -6.01 10.51
C ARG A 138 -12.10 -5.45 11.88
N HIS A 139 -11.43 -6.24 12.71
CA HIS A 139 -10.96 -5.79 14.01
C HIS A 139 -9.94 -4.65 13.89
N LEU A 140 -8.94 -4.80 13.00
CA LEU A 140 -7.94 -3.76 12.74
C LEU A 140 -8.56 -2.51 12.11
N ALA A 141 -9.57 -2.69 11.26
CA ALA A 141 -10.26 -1.61 10.54
C ALA A 141 -11.14 -0.72 11.44
N ARG A 142 -11.44 -1.11 12.68
CA ARG A 142 -12.26 -0.30 13.62
C ARG A 142 -11.65 1.07 13.90
N ASP A 143 -10.32 1.14 13.83
CA ASP A 143 -9.53 2.31 14.15
C ASP A 143 -9.19 3.17 12.91
N VAL A 144 -9.59 2.71 11.73
CA VAL A 144 -9.36 3.42 10.47
C VAL A 144 -10.29 4.61 10.36
N LYS A 145 -9.74 5.76 9.95
CA LYS A 145 -10.49 7.01 9.75
C LYS A 145 -10.85 7.26 8.28
N LEU A 146 -10.19 6.56 7.36
CA LEU A 146 -10.47 6.62 5.93
C LEU A 146 -10.04 5.33 5.23
N LEU A 147 -10.92 4.74 4.42
CA LEU A 147 -10.56 3.74 3.43
C LEU A 147 -10.24 4.43 2.11
N VAL A 148 -9.04 4.23 1.58
CA VAL A 148 -8.68 4.62 0.22
C VAL A 148 -8.69 3.38 -0.67
N THR A 149 -9.39 3.43 -1.80
CA THR A 149 -9.35 2.36 -2.79
C THR A 149 -9.31 2.91 -4.21
N SER A 150 -9.00 2.06 -5.19
CA SER A 150 -8.85 2.46 -6.60
C SER A 150 -10.06 2.17 -7.48
N SER A 151 -11.06 1.46 -6.96
CA SER A 151 -12.28 1.16 -7.71
C SER A 151 -13.48 0.99 -6.77
N PRO A 152 -14.69 1.45 -7.16
CA PRO A 152 -15.92 1.14 -6.44
C PRO A 152 -16.16 -0.36 -6.25
N ALA A 153 -15.57 -1.21 -7.10
CA ALA A 153 -15.69 -2.66 -7.02
C ALA A 153 -15.13 -3.25 -5.71
N PHE A 154 -14.10 -2.65 -5.12
CA PHE A 154 -13.59 -3.07 -3.80
C PHE A 154 -14.67 -2.93 -2.73
N VAL A 155 -15.41 -1.81 -2.76
CA VAL A 155 -16.49 -1.54 -1.81
C VAL A 155 -17.67 -2.48 -2.06
N ALA A 156 -18.16 -2.50 -3.31
CA ALA A 156 -19.36 -3.22 -3.67
C ALA A 156 -19.25 -4.74 -3.47
N ASN A 157 -18.08 -5.33 -3.71
CA ASN A 157 -17.89 -6.77 -3.73
C ASN A 157 -17.16 -7.34 -2.51
N TYR A 158 -16.54 -6.50 -1.69
CA TYR A 158 -15.78 -6.98 -0.53
C TYR A 158 -16.08 -6.21 0.75
N PHE A 159 -15.78 -4.90 0.81
CA PHE A 159 -15.91 -4.18 2.07
C PHE A 159 -17.35 -4.07 2.58
N LYS A 160 -18.31 -3.78 1.69
CA LYS A 160 -19.73 -3.65 2.04
C LYS A 160 -20.39 -5.01 2.30
N PRO A 161 -20.30 -6.04 1.42
CA PRO A 161 -20.96 -7.32 1.67
C PRO A 161 -20.49 -8.03 2.95
N PHE A 162 -19.21 -7.90 3.28
CA PHE A 162 -18.65 -8.51 4.48
C PHE A 162 -18.59 -7.55 5.67
N GLY A 163 -19.08 -6.31 5.57
CA GLY A 163 -19.07 -5.34 6.68
C GLY A 163 -17.69 -5.10 7.28
N GLN A 164 -16.67 -4.98 6.42
CA GLN A 164 -15.26 -4.97 6.85
C GLN A 164 -14.80 -3.64 7.41
N ILE A 165 -15.43 -2.54 7.05
CA ILE A 165 -15.04 -1.20 7.47
C ILE A 165 -16.25 -0.27 7.55
N ALA A 166 -16.25 0.62 8.54
CA ALA A 166 -17.28 1.65 8.72
C ALA A 166 -16.77 3.06 8.42
N ALA A 167 -15.47 3.21 8.14
CA ALA A 167 -14.86 4.49 7.80
C ALA A 167 -15.39 5.00 6.45
N PRO A 168 -15.40 6.33 6.24
CA PRO A 168 -15.63 6.91 4.92
C PRO A 168 -14.68 6.32 3.87
N VAL A 169 -15.14 6.28 2.62
CA VAL A 169 -14.36 5.77 1.49
C VAL A 169 -13.99 6.90 0.56
N GLU A 170 -12.71 6.98 0.23
CA GLU A 170 -12.17 7.86 -0.81
C GLU A 170 -11.71 7.03 -2.01
N LEU A 171 -12.13 7.44 -3.20
CA LEU A 171 -11.75 6.78 -4.45
C LEU A 171 -10.56 7.51 -5.07
N ILE A 172 -9.39 6.88 -5.04
CA ILE A 172 -8.20 7.37 -5.73
C ILE A 172 -7.85 6.38 -6.83
N GLU A 173 -8.29 6.68 -8.04
CA GLU A 173 -8.07 5.83 -9.20
C GLU A 173 -6.58 5.53 -9.42
N ASN A 174 -6.28 4.30 -9.82
CA ASN A 174 -4.92 3.85 -10.04
C ASN A 174 -4.39 4.31 -11.41
N LYS A 175 -4.35 5.61 -11.64
CA LYS A 175 -3.86 6.23 -12.89
C LYS A 175 -2.34 6.37 -12.89
N TYR A 176 -1.77 6.47 -14.08
CA TYR A 176 -0.39 6.95 -14.23
C TYR A 176 -0.29 8.37 -13.65
N PHE A 177 0.82 8.67 -13.00
CA PHE A 177 1.08 9.98 -12.43
C PHE A 177 2.57 10.27 -12.53
N ASP A 178 2.89 11.42 -13.11
CA ASP A 178 4.20 12.03 -13.04
C ASP A 178 4.06 13.55 -13.00
N THR A 179 5.02 14.22 -12.37
CA THR A 179 5.08 15.68 -12.30
C THR A 179 5.82 16.28 -13.48
N MET A 180 6.64 15.47 -14.15
CA MET A 180 7.27 15.87 -15.41
C MET A 180 6.27 15.72 -16.56
N PRO A 181 6.23 16.68 -17.50
CA PRO A 181 5.43 16.52 -18.71
C PRO A 181 5.88 15.24 -19.42
N VAL A 182 4.92 14.38 -19.76
CA VAL A 182 5.19 13.25 -20.66
C VAL A 182 5.51 13.88 -22.01
N PRO A 183 6.72 13.68 -22.56
CA PRO A 183 7.01 14.14 -23.91
C PRO A 183 5.92 13.60 -24.82
N ALA A 184 5.21 14.47 -25.52
CA ALA A 184 4.34 14.04 -26.58
C ALA A 184 5.23 13.34 -27.61
N ASP A 185 5.26 12.01 -27.58
CA ASP A 185 5.87 11.27 -28.67
C ASP A 185 5.02 11.60 -29.90
N HIS A 186 5.61 12.27 -30.88
CA HIS A 186 4.98 12.63 -32.17
C HIS A 186 4.61 11.38 -33.01
N ARG A 187 4.43 10.21 -32.39
CA ARG A 187 4.17 8.91 -33.03
C ARG A 187 2.71 8.50 -33.06
N ARG A 188 1.77 9.45 -33.02
CA ARG A 188 0.36 9.14 -33.34
C ARG A 188 -0.30 10.29 -34.09
N GLU A 189 -0.03 10.34 -35.38
CA GLU A 189 -0.93 10.88 -36.41
C GLU A 189 -0.96 9.91 -37.60
N ASP A 190 -1.36 8.67 -37.32
CA ASP A 190 -1.91 7.84 -38.39
C ASP A 190 -3.14 7.15 -37.78
N ASP A 191 -4.30 7.80 -37.94
CA ASP A 191 -5.62 7.30 -37.53
C ASP A 191 -6.07 6.10 -38.38
N SER A 192 -5.20 5.60 -39.26
CA SER A 192 -5.42 4.38 -40.01
C SER A 192 -5.30 3.15 -39.08
N PRO A 193 -6.25 2.20 -39.10
CA PRO A 193 -6.08 0.95 -38.39
C PRO A 193 -4.78 0.27 -38.87
N ALA A 194 -3.91 -0.09 -37.94
CA ALA A 194 -2.62 -0.68 -38.27
C ALA A 194 -2.81 -1.90 -39.19
N ALA A 195 -2.34 -1.79 -40.43
CA ALA A 195 -2.27 -2.93 -41.33
C ALA A 195 -1.35 -3.99 -40.71
N PRO A 196 -1.60 -5.29 -40.96
CA PRO A 196 -0.71 -6.34 -40.53
C PRO A 196 0.77 -6.07 -40.91
N PRO A 197 1.72 -6.51 -40.07
CA PRO A 197 1.52 -7.35 -38.90
C PRO A 197 1.16 -6.54 -37.63
N TRP A 198 0.09 -6.97 -36.94
CA TRP A 198 -0.28 -6.42 -35.64
C TRP A 198 0.76 -6.76 -34.57
N ARG A 199 1.07 -5.78 -33.71
CA ARG A 199 1.91 -5.97 -32.52
C ARG A 199 1.05 -6.00 -31.28
N ILE A 200 0.95 -7.17 -30.65
CA ILE A 200 0.22 -7.34 -29.39
C ILE A 200 1.24 -7.33 -28.26
N GLY A 201 1.03 -6.47 -27.26
CA GLY A 201 1.86 -6.39 -26.07
C GLY A 201 1.13 -6.89 -24.83
N TRP A 202 1.79 -7.73 -24.03
CA TRP A 202 1.33 -8.13 -22.70
C TRP A 202 2.24 -7.49 -21.64
N PHE A 203 1.65 -6.68 -20.75
CA PHE A 203 2.38 -5.97 -19.71
C PHE A 203 1.79 -6.33 -18.34
N GLY A 204 2.29 -7.42 -17.77
CA GLY A 204 1.85 -7.92 -16.48
C GLY A 204 2.69 -9.10 -16.03
N ALA A 205 2.66 -9.40 -14.73
CA ALA A 205 3.32 -10.59 -14.20
C ALA A 205 2.64 -11.86 -14.75
N LEU A 206 3.43 -12.76 -15.32
CA LEU A 206 3.01 -14.13 -15.59
C LEU A 206 3.01 -14.87 -14.24
N ARG A 207 1.87 -15.41 -13.84
CA ARG A 207 1.69 -16.13 -12.57
C ARG A 207 1.15 -17.52 -12.82
#